data_AF-A0A938RLL9-F1
#
_entry.id   AF-A0A938RLL9-F1
#
_cell.length_a   1.000
_cell.length_b   1.000
_cell.length_c   1.000
_cell.angle_alpha   90.00
_cell.angle_beta   90.00
_cell.angle_gamma   90.00
#
_symmetry.space_group_name_H-M   'P 1'
#
loop_
_entity.id
_entity.type
_entity.pdbx_description
1 polymer ?
#
loop_
_entity_poly.entity_id
_entity_poly.type
_entity_poly.pdbx_seq_one_letter_code
_entity_poly.pdbx_strand_id
1 'polypeptide(L)'
;MSAFKIMPASHAMTGDRTLPDNPDPVDGQNRTIADDDAGFVERCRRGETEAFSVLVGRHQKKMLNIAYRIIGDYDESCDVVQEAFLSAYRAIGKFRGDARFSTWLCGIVLNHSRNHLARKAARSRREAGSLDEIGVSEDGTFPKELHSREGSIVEQIEKRELEAKVQQCIGRLDGEAREVLVLRDIQGFSYDEIGGMLKLPEGTVKSRLFRARNALKENLSRVLGELI
;
A
#
# COMPACT_ATOMS: atom_id res chain seq x y z
N MET A 1 56.26 45.08 -9.63
CA MET A 1 55.37 45.69 -8.63
C MET A 1 54.22 44.74 -8.40
N SER A 2 53.99 44.42 -7.12
CA SER A 2 52.97 43.53 -6.57
C SER A 2 52.92 42.08 -7.09
N ALA A 3 52.77 41.05 -6.27
CA ALA A 3 53.03 40.78 -4.85
C ALA A 3 52.44 39.39 -4.65
N PHE A 4 53.13 38.53 -3.90
CA PHE A 4 52.56 37.48 -3.04
C PHE A 4 51.75 36.34 -3.72
N LYS A 5 51.78 35.07 -3.33
CA LYS A 5 52.51 34.31 -2.30
C LYS A 5 52.02 32.85 -2.43
N ILE A 6 52.96 31.91 -2.58
CA ILE A 6 53.03 30.54 -1.98
C ILE A 6 52.00 29.46 -2.38
N MET A 7 52.44 28.52 -3.26
CA MET A 7 52.75 27.07 -3.03
C MET A 7 52.02 26.24 -1.93
N PRO A 8 52.09 24.88 -1.90
CA PRO A 8 51.52 23.86 -2.82
C PRO A 8 50.88 22.64 -2.06
N ALA A 9 50.55 21.55 -2.77
CA ALA A 9 50.26 20.16 -2.30
C ALA A 9 48.92 19.96 -1.51
N SER A 10 48.19 18.85 -1.50
CA SER A 10 48.40 17.43 -1.85
C SER A 10 47.05 16.67 -1.84
N HIS A 11 46.92 15.64 -2.69
CA HIS A 11 46.26 14.33 -2.47
C HIS A 11 44.95 14.21 -1.66
N ALA A 12 43.89 13.69 -2.32
CA ALA A 12 43.09 12.51 -1.95
C ALA A 12 41.91 12.40 -2.96
N MET A 13 41.90 11.46 -3.90
CA MET A 13 41.39 10.09 -3.80
C MET A 13 40.00 9.94 -3.16
N THR A 14 39.08 9.40 -3.98
CA THR A 14 37.94 8.52 -3.66
C THR A 14 36.63 9.11 -3.12
N GLY A 15 35.53 8.73 -3.77
CA GLY A 15 34.19 8.85 -3.20
C GLY A 15 33.06 8.77 -4.23
N ASP A 16 33.08 7.79 -5.12
CA ASP A 16 31.90 7.35 -5.86
C ASP A 16 30.79 6.99 -4.85
N ARG A 17 29.72 7.80 -4.80
CA ARG A 17 28.56 7.52 -3.94
C ARG A 17 27.53 6.73 -4.74
N THR A 18 27.91 5.52 -5.13
CA THR A 18 26.93 4.46 -5.39
C THR A 18 26.18 4.21 -4.07
N LEU A 19 24.86 4.42 -4.11
CA LEU A 19 23.94 3.84 -3.12
C LEU A 19 24.32 2.36 -2.94
N PRO A 20 24.35 1.82 -1.70
CA PRO A 20 24.55 0.40 -1.54
C PRO A 20 23.40 -0.32 -2.24
N ASP A 21 23.75 -0.95 -3.36
CA ASP A 21 22.93 -1.92 -4.07
C ASP A 21 22.81 -3.11 -3.11
N ASN A 22 21.82 -3.05 -2.21
CA ASN A 22 21.48 -4.18 -1.38
C ASN A 22 20.76 -5.15 -2.32
N PRO A 23 21.38 -6.27 -2.74
CA PRO A 23 20.71 -7.19 -3.63
C PRO A 23 19.48 -7.69 -2.90
N ASP A 24 18.29 -7.38 -3.45
CA ASP A 24 17.05 -7.99 -3.02
C ASP A 24 17.27 -9.52 -2.94
N PRO A 25 16.84 -10.20 -1.87
CA PRO A 25 16.94 -11.64 -1.79
C PRO A 25 16.31 -12.23 -3.05
N VAL A 26 17.07 -13.07 -3.75
CA VAL A 26 16.67 -13.74 -5.00
C VAL A 26 15.48 -14.66 -4.67
N ASP A 27 14.27 -14.13 -4.80
CA ASP A 27 13.03 -14.79 -4.39
C ASP A 27 12.55 -15.73 -5.50
N GLY A 28 13.36 -16.75 -5.76
CA GLY A 28 13.17 -17.74 -6.81
C GLY A 28 13.17 -19.15 -6.25
N GLN A 29 12.24 -19.44 -5.34
CA GLN A 29 11.93 -20.83 -4.98
C GLN A 29 10.42 -21.02 -4.90
N ASN A 30 9.91 -21.85 -5.82
CA ASN A 30 8.58 -22.46 -5.79
C ASN A 30 8.41 -23.30 -4.51
N ARG A 31 8.22 -22.62 -3.38
CA ARG A 31 7.76 -23.24 -2.13
C ARG A 31 6.31 -23.58 -2.35
N THR A 32 5.95 -24.85 -2.17
CA THR A 32 4.57 -25.23 -1.86
C THR A 32 4.12 -24.32 -0.72
N ILE A 33 3.27 -23.34 -1.01
CA ILE A 33 2.98 -22.29 -0.05
C ILE A 33 2.04 -22.90 0.99
N ALA A 34 2.59 -23.21 2.17
CA ALA A 34 1.77 -23.63 3.29
C ALA A 34 0.80 -22.49 3.63
N ASP A 35 -0.50 -22.80 3.60
CA ASP A 35 -1.57 -21.86 3.89
C ASP A 35 -2.33 -22.30 5.14
N ASP A 36 -2.14 -21.55 6.23
CA ASP A 36 -2.78 -21.80 7.54
C ASP A 36 -4.32 -21.64 7.48
N ASP A 37 -4.84 -21.12 6.38
CA ASP A 37 -6.27 -20.94 6.13
C ASP A 37 -6.91 -22.08 5.32
N ALA A 38 -6.11 -23.00 4.76
CA ALA A 38 -6.60 -24.07 3.88
C ALA A 38 -7.73 -24.90 4.51
N GLY A 39 -7.62 -25.21 5.81
CA GLY A 39 -8.66 -25.94 6.54
C GLY A 39 -9.98 -25.18 6.66
N PHE A 40 -9.94 -23.86 6.89
CA PHE A 40 -11.14 -23.04 6.96
C PHE A 40 -11.77 -22.84 5.58
N VAL A 41 -10.95 -22.67 4.54
CA VAL A 41 -11.39 -22.61 3.15
C VAL A 41 -12.18 -23.87 2.77
N GLU A 42 -11.64 -25.05 3.10
CA GLU A 42 -12.30 -26.32 2.77
C GLU A 42 -13.65 -26.48 3.48
N ARG A 43 -13.73 -26.07 4.76
CA ARG A 43 -15.00 -26.05 5.50
C ARG A 43 -16.01 -25.08 4.89
N CYS A 44 -15.58 -23.91 4.44
CA CYS A 44 -16.44 -22.96 3.72
C CYS A 44 -17.00 -23.57 2.44
N ARG A 45 -16.20 -24.33 1.68
CA ARG A 45 -16.65 -25.01 0.45
C ARG A 45 -17.73 -26.06 0.71
N ARG A 46 -17.76 -26.63 1.91
CA ARG A 46 -18.80 -27.58 2.36
C ARG A 46 -20.05 -26.91 2.90
N GLY A 47 -20.09 -25.57 2.90
CA GLY A 47 -21.23 -24.78 3.36
C GLY A 47 -21.18 -24.41 4.86
N GLU A 48 -20.06 -24.66 5.56
CA GLU A 48 -19.92 -24.24 6.95
C GLU A 48 -19.65 -22.73 7.04
N THR A 49 -20.72 -21.95 7.20
CA THR A 49 -20.66 -20.48 7.24
C THR A 49 -19.76 -19.92 8.33
N GLU A 50 -19.72 -20.57 9.51
CA GLU A 50 -18.87 -20.15 10.64
C GLU A 50 -17.38 -20.22 10.33
N ALA A 51 -16.95 -21.08 9.40
CA ALA A 51 -15.56 -21.13 8.98
C ALA A 51 -15.15 -19.84 8.27
N PHE A 52 -16.08 -19.18 7.57
CA PHE A 52 -15.80 -17.91 6.90
C PHE A 52 -15.67 -16.76 7.90
N SER A 53 -16.44 -16.77 8.99
CA SER A 53 -16.31 -15.80 10.08
C SER A 53 -14.88 -15.77 10.66
N VAL A 54 -14.24 -16.94 10.76
CA VAL A 54 -12.83 -17.04 11.19
C VAL A 54 -11.89 -16.40 10.18
N LEU A 55 -12.10 -16.63 8.88
CA LEU A 55 -11.31 -16.00 7.82
C LEU A 55 -11.47 -14.47 7.83
N VAL A 56 -12.69 -13.96 8.03
CA VAL A 56 -12.95 -12.53 8.18
C VAL A 56 -12.17 -11.98 9.38
N GLY A 57 -12.30 -12.60 10.55
CA GLY A 57 -11.59 -12.16 11.77
C GLY A 57 -10.07 -12.12 11.61
N ARG A 58 -9.49 -13.09 10.88
CA ARG A 58 -8.04 -13.14 10.60
C ARG A 58 -7.57 -12.05 9.64
N HIS A 59 -8.35 -11.72 8.62
CA HIS A 59 -7.88 -10.90 7.50
C HIS A 59 -8.42 -9.48 7.47
N GLN A 60 -9.51 -9.17 8.19
CA GLN A 60 -10.19 -7.88 8.09
C GLN A 60 -9.28 -6.68 8.31
N LYS A 61 -8.39 -6.73 9.32
CA LYS A 61 -7.50 -5.62 9.65
C LYS A 61 -6.49 -5.38 8.52
N LYS A 62 -5.93 -6.44 7.96
CA LYS A 62 -4.96 -6.35 6.85
C LYS A 62 -5.65 -5.80 5.60
N MET A 63 -6.82 -6.33 5.25
CA MET A 63 -7.58 -5.90 4.08
C MET A 63 -8.05 -4.44 4.19
N LEU A 64 -8.50 -4.02 5.38
CA LEU A 64 -8.86 -2.64 5.66
C LEU A 64 -7.68 -1.70 5.54
N ASN A 65 -6.51 -2.08 6.07
CA ASN A 65 -5.32 -1.27 5.91
C ASN A 65 -4.93 -1.10 4.43
N ILE A 66 -5.00 -2.17 3.63
CA ILE A 66 -4.71 -2.13 2.19
C ILE A 66 -5.70 -1.19 1.48
N ALA A 67 -7.00 -1.40 1.68
CA ALA A 67 -8.04 -0.57 1.08
C ALA A 67 -7.87 0.91 1.48
N TYR A 68 -7.60 1.18 2.75
CA TYR A 68 -7.37 2.53 3.25
C TYR A 68 -6.15 3.20 2.62
N ARG A 69 -5.02 2.50 2.50
CA ARG A 69 -3.84 3.06 1.83
C ARG A 69 -4.10 3.38 0.35
N ILE A 70 -5.01 2.67 -0.29
CA ILE A 70 -5.38 2.88 -1.70
C ILE A 70 -6.41 4.01 -1.86
N ILE A 71 -7.48 3.99 -1.07
CA ILE A 71 -8.64 4.88 -1.19
C ILE A 71 -8.38 6.23 -0.49
N GLY A 72 -7.71 6.20 0.66
CA GLY A 72 -7.42 7.38 1.48
C GLY A 72 -8.54 7.81 2.42
N ASP A 73 -9.70 7.15 2.36
CA ASP A 73 -10.85 7.40 3.21
C ASP A 73 -11.22 6.13 3.99
N TYR A 74 -11.40 6.24 5.31
CA TYR A 74 -11.60 5.08 6.17
C TYR A 74 -13.00 4.45 6.01
N ASP A 75 -14.04 5.27 5.98
CA ASP A 75 -15.42 4.79 5.93
C ASP A 75 -15.69 4.13 4.58
N GLU A 76 -15.26 4.75 3.48
CA GLU A 76 -15.30 4.15 2.15
C GLU A 76 -14.49 2.85 2.07
N SER A 77 -13.38 2.76 2.82
CA SER A 77 -12.57 1.55 2.87
C SER A 77 -13.25 0.41 3.64
N CYS A 78 -14.00 0.72 4.70
CA CYS A 78 -14.80 -0.26 5.42
C CYS A 78 -15.87 -0.88 4.51
N ASP A 79 -16.58 -0.03 3.77
CA ASP A 79 -17.60 -0.47 2.81
C ASP A 79 -17.00 -1.35 1.73
N VAL A 80 -15.89 -0.92 1.12
CA VAL A 80 -15.17 -1.68 0.09
C VAL A 80 -14.72 -3.04 0.60
N VAL A 81 -14.19 -3.11 1.83
CA VAL A 81 -13.74 -4.38 2.41
C VAL A 81 -14.91 -5.30 2.72
N GLN A 82 -16.04 -4.76 3.19
CA GLN A 82 -17.25 -5.55 3.40
C GLN A 82 -17.74 -6.17 2.08
N GLU A 83 -17.85 -5.38 1.01
CA GLU A 83 -18.21 -5.88 -0.32
C GLU A 83 -17.21 -6.92 -0.85
N ALA A 84 -15.93 -6.72 -0.58
CA ALA A 84 -14.87 -7.65 -0.95
C ALA A 84 -15.00 -8.99 -0.24
N PHE A 85 -15.25 -9.01 1.08
CA PHE A 85 -15.48 -10.25 1.83
C PHE A 85 -16.74 -10.97 1.36
N LEU A 86 -17.83 -10.25 1.08
CA LEU A 86 -19.04 -10.86 0.51
C LEU A 86 -18.77 -11.48 -0.87
N SER A 87 -17.96 -10.81 -1.69
CA SER A 87 -17.54 -11.33 -3.00
C SER A 87 -16.63 -12.56 -2.84
N ALA A 88 -15.71 -12.53 -1.89
CA ALA A 88 -14.83 -13.65 -1.56
C ALA A 88 -15.65 -14.85 -1.08
N TYR A 89 -16.63 -14.66 -0.20
CA TYR A 89 -17.52 -15.73 0.25
C TYR A 89 -18.25 -16.40 -0.92
N ARG A 90 -18.82 -15.60 -1.83
CA ARG A 90 -19.50 -16.12 -3.04
C ARG A 90 -18.55 -16.84 -4.00
N ALA A 91 -17.27 -16.47 -4.01
CA ALA A 91 -16.26 -17.02 -4.91
C ALA A 91 -15.40 -18.12 -4.29
N ILE A 92 -15.52 -18.41 -3.00
CA ILE A 92 -14.62 -19.32 -2.26
C ILE A 92 -14.61 -20.75 -2.81
N GLY A 93 -15.75 -21.19 -3.38
CA GLY A 93 -15.85 -22.47 -4.08
C GLY A 93 -14.99 -22.58 -5.34
N LYS A 94 -14.61 -21.44 -5.95
CA LYS A 94 -13.78 -21.36 -7.15
C LYS A 94 -12.30 -21.11 -6.86
N PHE A 95 -11.95 -20.75 -5.62
CA PHE A 95 -10.56 -20.59 -5.22
C PHE A 95 -9.85 -21.95 -5.35
N ARG A 96 -8.73 -22.02 -6.05
CA ARG A 96 -8.05 -23.30 -6.37
C ARG A 96 -6.99 -23.71 -5.35
N GLY A 97 -6.53 -22.78 -4.51
CA GLY A 97 -5.39 -23.02 -3.60
C GLY A 97 -4.03 -22.88 -4.28
N ASP A 98 -3.98 -22.33 -5.50
CA ASP A 98 -2.72 -22.09 -6.23
C ASP A 98 -1.86 -20.96 -5.61
N ALA A 99 -2.44 -20.18 -4.69
CA ALA A 99 -1.79 -19.16 -3.89
C ALA A 99 -2.42 -19.17 -2.49
N ARG A 100 -1.83 -18.46 -1.52
CA ARG A 100 -2.43 -18.28 -0.19
C ARG A 100 -3.80 -17.61 -0.31
N PHE A 101 -4.72 -17.97 0.58
CA PHE A 101 -6.02 -17.34 0.68
C PHE A 101 -5.89 -15.81 0.86
N SER A 102 -4.98 -15.36 1.73
CA SER A 102 -4.72 -13.94 1.94
C SER A 102 -4.28 -13.20 0.67
N THR A 103 -3.49 -13.85 -0.19
CA THR A 103 -3.03 -13.31 -1.48
C THR A 103 -4.19 -13.21 -2.47
N TRP A 104 -5.01 -14.25 -2.56
CA TRP A 104 -6.23 -14.25 -3.38
C TRP A 104 -7.25 -13.19 -2.93
N LEU A 105 -7.51 -13.11 -1.63
CA LEU A 105 -8.41 -12.12 -1.02
C LEU A 105 -7.92 -10.70 -1.27
N CYS A 106 -6.61 -10.46 -1.16
CA CYS A 106 -6.02 -9.16 -1.48
C CYS A 106 -6.33 -8.74 -2.93
N GLY A 107 -6.23 -9.65 -3.90
CA GLY A 107 -6.63 -9.39 -5.28
C GLY A 107 -8.08 -8.93 -5.42
N ILE A 108 -9.00 -9.54 -4.65
CA ILE A 108 -10.42 -9.15 -4.62
C ILE A 108 -10.57 -7.74 -4.04
N VAL A 109 -9.91 -7.44 -2.92
CA VAL A 109 -9.93 -6.10 -2.30
C VAL A 109 -9.40 -5.04 -3.26
N LEU A 110 -8.26 -5.26 -3.90
CA LEU A 110 -7.69 -4.35 -4.90
C LEU A 110 -8.68 -4.07 -6.03
N ASN A 111 -9.35 -5.11 -6.54
CA ASN A 111 -10.35 -4.94 -7.59
C ASN A 111 -11.55 -4.09 -7.13
N HIS A 112 -12.05 -4.31 -5.92
CA HIS A 112 -13.12 -3.47 -5.36
C HIS A 112 -12.67 -2.03 -5.11
N SER A 113 -11.46 -1.82 -4.57
CA SER A 113 -10.88 -0.47 -4.40
C SER A 113 -10.77 0.29 -5.72
N ARG A 114 -10.29 -0.36 -6.80
CA ARG A 114 -10.21 0.25 -8.14
C ARG A 114 -11.59 0.62 -8.68
N ASN A 115 -12.56 -0.30 -8.55
CA ASN A 115 -13.93 -0.05 -9.01
C ASN A 115 -14.57 1.12 -8.24
N HIS A 116 -14.35 1.19 -6.94
CA HIS A 116 -14.80 2.30 -6.11
C HIS A 116 -14.21 3.64 -6.56
N LEU A 117 -12.88 3.72 -6.72
CA LEU A 117 -12.20 4.92 -7.18
C LEU A 117 -12.67 5.34 -8.59
N ALA A 118 -12.85 4.38 -9.51
CA ALA A 118 -13.37 4.65 -10.85
C ALA A 118 -14.79 5.22 -10.81
N ARG A 119 -15.68 4.67 -9.96
CA ARG A 119 -17.04 5.19 -9.73
C ARG A 119 -17.02 6.58 -9.12
N LYS A 120 -16.18 6.82 -8.10
CA LYS A 120 -16.01 8.13 -7.44
C LYS A 120 -15.55 9.19 -8.44
N ALA A 121 -14.54 8.89 -9.24
CA ALA A 121 -14.06 9.79 -10.30
C ALA A 121 -15.13 10.05 -11.37
N ALA A 122 -15.94 9.05 -11.74
CA ALA A 122 -17.03 9.23 -12.69
C ALA A 122 -18.17 10.12 -12.14
N ARG A 123 -18.51 10.00 -10.85
CA ARG A 123 -19.49 10.88 -10.19
C ARG A 123 -18.99 12.33 -10.14
N SER A 124 -17.77 12.55 -9.67
CA SER A 124 -17.15 13.87 -9.61
C SER A 124 -17.11 14.56 -10.98
N ARG A 125 -16.79 13.84 -12.07
CA ARG A 125 -16.84 14.42 -13.43
C ARG A 125 -18.26 14.82 -13.88
N ARG A 126 -19.30 14.07 -13.47
CA ARG A 126 -20.69 14.41 -13.80
C ARG A 126 -21.17 15.63 -13.02
N GLU A 127 -20.79 15.73 -11.76
CA GLU A 127 -21.09 16.86 -10.88
C GLU A 127 -20.36 18.13 -11.32
N ALA A 128 -19.07 18.04 -11.66
CA ALA A 128 -18.28 19.15 -12.21
C ALA A 128 -18.77 19.63 -13.59
N GLY A 129 -19.39 18.75 -14.38
CA GLY A 129 -20.08 19.14 -15.62
C GLY A 129 -21.42 19.85 -15.38
N SER A 130 -21.89 19.91 -14.14
CA SER A 130 -23.18 20.48 -13.72
C SER A 130 -23.03 21.68 -12.79
N LEU A 131 -21.89 21.91 -12.14
CA LEU A 131 -21.61 23.09 -11.32
C LEU A 131 -20.08 23.26 -11.19
N ASP A 132 -19.59 24.45 -11.51
CA ASP A 132 -18.20 24.86 -11.32
C ASP A 132 -18.03 25.23 -9.83
N GLU A 133 -17.61 24.29 -8.98
CA GLU A 133 -17.14 24.62 -7.63
C GLU A 133 -16.06 23.66 -7.15
N ILE A 134 -14.92 24.24 -6.81
CA ILE A 134 -13.72 23.60 -6.28
C ILE A 134 -13.99 23.25 -4.81
N GLY A 135 -13.94 21.95 -4.49
CA GLY A 135 -13.89 21.45 -3.12
C GLY A 135 -12.73 20.49 -2.97
N VAL A 136 -11.58 20.98 -2.52
CA VAL A 136 -10.52 20.14 -1.97
C VAL A 136 -11.07 19.61 -0.65
N SER A 137 -11.48 18.33 -0.62
CA SER A 137 -11.88 17.67 0.62
C SER A 137 -10.64 17.38 1.46
N GLU A 138 -10.22 18.36 2.25
CA GLU A 138 -9.54 18.12 3.52
C GLU A 138 -10.62 17.78 4.55
N ASP A 139 -10.88 16.50 4.77
CA ASP A 139 -11.45 15.99 6.03
C ASP A 139 -11.52 14.46 5.95
N GLY A 140 -10.37 13.82 6.11
CA GLY A 140 -10.31 12.40 6.46
C GLY A 140 -10.50 12.27 7.96
N THR A 141 -11.73 12.01 8.43
CA THR A 141 -11.95 11.69 9.84
C THR A 141 -11.36 10.31 10.12
N PHE A 142 -10.33 10.27 10.98
CA PHE A 142 -9.65 9.03 11.37
C PHE A 142 -10.41 8.35 12.52
N PRO A 143 -10.65 7.04 12.48
CA PRO A 143 -11.01 6.29 13.66
C PRO A 143 -9.82 6.14 14.59
N LYS A 144 -10.12 6.31 15.87
CA LYS A 144 -9.23 5.97 16.98
C LYS A 144 -8.99 4.45 17.02
N GLU A 145 -7.70 4.11 17.01
CA GLU A 145 -7.07 2.94 17.62
C GLU A 145 -6.95 1.62 16.81
N LEU A 146 -5.70 1.30 16.48
CA LEU A 146 -5.20 -0.07 16.31
C LEU A 146 -3.97 -0.26 17.20
N HIS A 147 -4.24 -0.50 18.50
CA HIS A 147 -3.41 -1.06 19.57
C HIS A 147 -2.19 -0.33 20.16
N SER A 148 -2.14 -0.48 21.50
CA SER A 148 -1.01 -0.46 22.45
C SER A 148 -0.57 0.89 23.03
N ARG A 149 -0.92 1.07 24.32
CA ARG A 149 -0.41 2.08 25.26
C ARG A 149 1.09 1.85 25.48
N GLU A 150 1.89 2.87 25.17
CA GLU A 150 3.11 3.31 25.87
C GLU A 150 3.66 4.50 25.09
N GLY A 151 3.21 5.70 25.48
CA GLY A 151 3.63 6.97 24.89
C GLY A 151 2.77 8.11 25.41
N SER A 152 3.39 9.26 25.66
CA SER A 152 2.71 10.50 26.05
C SER A 152 1.60 10.84 25.03
N ILE A 153 0.54 11.52 25.48
CA ILE A 153 -0.54 12.01 24.61
C ILE A 153 0.04 12.82 23.44
N VAL A 154 1.11 13.57 23.69
CA VAL A 154 1.84 14.36 22.69
C VAL A 154 2.45 13.47 21.61
N GLU A 155 3.18 12.42 21.98
CA GLU A 155 3.81 11.47 21.04
C GLU A 155 2.77 10.76 20.17
N GLN A 156 1.58 10.47 20.71
CA GLN A 156 0.49 9.88 19.95
C GLN A 156 -0.11 10.84 18.93
N ILE A 157 -0.18 12.14 19.25
CA ILE A 157 -0.66 13.18 18.32
C ILE A 157 0.36 13.36 17.20
N GLU A 158 1.64 13.52 17.53
CA GLU A 158 2.73 13.68 16.55
C GLU A 158 2.80 12.49 15.57
N LYS A 159 2.66 11.26 16.10
CA LYS A 159 2.61 10.06 15.27
C LYS A 159 1.42 10.08 14.30
N ARG A 160 0.24 10.51 14.74
CA ARG A 160 -0.95 10.59 13.89
C ARG A 160 -0.81 11.63 12.79
N GLU A 161 -0.26 12.80 13.12
CA GLU A 161 0.02 13.85 12.14
C GLU A 161 1.02 13.37 11.08
N LEU A 162 2.07 12.64 11.51
CA LEU A 162 3.02 12.04 10.59
C LEU A 162 2.35 10.97 9.70
N GLU A 163 1.54 10.09 10.28
CA GLU A 163 0.81 9.06 9.53
C GLU A 163 -0.15 9.67 8.50
N ALA A 164 -0.81 10.78 8.84
CA ALA A 164 -1.69 11.53 7.93
C ALA A 164 -0.90 12.14 6.78
N LYS A 165 0.25 12.79 7.05
CA LYS A 165 1.15 13.33 6.02
C LYS A 165 1.67 12.25 5.08
N VAL A 166 2.08 11.10 5.64
CA VAL A 166 2.50 9.94 4.84
C VAL A 166 1.35 9.44 3.97
N GLN A 167 0.14 9.32 4.53
CA GLN A 167 -1.04 8.90 3.77
C GLN A 167 -1.35 9.88 2.63
N GLN A 168 -1.25 11.19 2.86
CA GLN A 168 -1.43 12.20 1.82
C GLN A 168 -0.39 12.04 0.70
N CYS A 169 0.87 11.78 1.04
CA CYS A 169 1.94 11.56 0.06
C CYS A 169 1.70 10.30 -0.77
N ILE A 170 1.25 9.20 -0.15
CA ILE A 170 0.84 7.97 -0.83
C ILE A 170 -0.36 8.25 -1.74
N GLY A 171 -1.34 9.03 -1.27
CA GLY A 171 -2.53 9.45 -2.00
C GLY A 171 -2.25 10.32 -3.24
N ARG A 172 -1.05 10.89 -3.38
CA ARG A 172 -0.61 11.64 -4.56
C ARG A 172 0.08 10.79 -5.63
N LEU A 173 0.44 9.54 -5.31
CA LEU A 173 0.99 8.61 -6.30
C LEU A 173 -0.07 8.23 -7.33
N ASP A 174 0.35 7.95 -8.56
CA ASP A 174 -0.53 7.30 -9.53
C ASP A 174 -1.02 5.94 -8.99
N GLY A 175 -2.21 5.52 -9.41
CA GLY A 175 -2.88 4.35 -8.83
C GLY A 175 -2.05 3.07 -8.94
N GLU A 176 -1.35 2.87 -10.06
CA GLU A 176 -0.55 1.67 -10.29
C GLU A 176 0.71 1.65 -9.40
N ALA A 177 1.42 2.79 -9.28
CA ALA A 177 2.57 2.94 -8.40
C ALA A 177 2.17 2.82 -6.92
N ARG A 178 1.02 3.38 -6.54
CA ARG A 178 0.46 3.27 -5.19
C ARG A 178 0.25 1.82 -4.79
N GLU A 179 -0.38 1.03 -5.66
CA GLU A 179 -0.68 -0.37 -5.37
C GLU A 179 0.59 -1.20 -5.14
N VAL A 180 1.59 -1.12 -6.03
CA VAL A 180 2.83 -1.89 -5.85
C VAL A 180 3.58 -1.47 -4.59
N LEU A 181 3.58 -0.18 -4.26
CA LEU A 181 4.22 0.33 -3.04
C LEU A 181 3.51 -0.15 -1.78
N VAL A 182 2.18 -0.08 -1.74
CA VAL A 182 1.40 -0.59 -0.61
C VAL A 182 1.63 -2.10 -0.43
N LEU A 183 1.56 -2.88 -1.50
CA LEU A 183 1.70 -4.33 -1.40
C LEU A 183 3.13 -4.76 -1.01
N ARG A 184 4.16 -4.10 -1.54
CA ARG A 184 5.55 -4.45 -1.23
C ARG A 184 6.01 -3.85 0.10
N ASP A 185 5.99 -2.54 0.23
CA ASP A 185 6.70 -1.83 1.30
C ASP A 185 5.87 -1.74 2.59
N ILE A 186 4.53 -1.81 2.49
CA ILE A 186 3.64 -1.76 3.67
C ILE A 186 3.20 -3.16 4.07
N GLN A 187 2.85 -4.02 3.11
CA GLN A 187 2.29 -5.36 3.39
C GLN A 187 3.29 -6.50 3.30
N GLY A 188 4.47 -6.28 2.72
CA GLY A 188 5.54 -7.26 2.65
C GLY A 188 5.33 -8.42 1.67
N PHE A 189 4.46 -8.28 0.67
CA PHE A 189 4.25 -9.33 -0.34
C PHE A 189 5.49 -9.50 -1.24
N SER A 190 5.70 -10.73 -1.74
CA SER A 190 6.77 -10.99 -2.71
C SER A 190 6.49 -10.35 -4.07
N TYR A 191 7.52 -10.19 -4.91
CA TYR A 191 7.31 -9.68 -6.26
C TYR A 191 6.41 -10.60 -7.10
N ASP A 192 6.52 -11.92 -6.90
CA ASP A 192 5.68 -12.92 -7.55
C ASP A 192 4.22 -12.84 -7.09
N GLU A 193 3.98 -12.74 -5.77
CA GLU A 193 2.63 -12.57 -5.22
C GLU A 193 1.96 -11.29 -5.75
N ILE A 194 2.71 -10.19 -5.80
CA ILE A 194 2.23 -8.92 -6.36
C ILE A 194 1.94 -9.08 -7.86
N GLY A 195 2.84 -9.73 -8.60
CA GLY A 195 2.65 -10.05 -10.01
C GLY A 195 1.36 -10.83 -10.25
N GLY A 196 1.07 -11.83 -9.42
CA GLY A 196 -0.16 -12.61 -9.46
C GLY A 196 -1.42 -11.78 -9.16
N MET A 197 -1.40 -10.95 -8.11
CA MET A 197 -2.54 -10.10 -7.74
C MET A 197 -2.84 -9.03 -8.79
N LEU A 198 -1.80 -8.41 -9.34
CA LEU A 198 -1.90 -7.30 -10.29
C LEU A 198 -1.93 -7.77 -11.74
N LYS A 199 -1.67 -9.05 -12.01
CA LYS A 199 -1.49 -9.63 -13.35
C LYS A 199 -0.38 -8.94 -14.14
N LEU A 200 0.76 -8.73 -13.48
CA LEU A 200 1.92 -8.05 -14.04
C LEU A 200 3.15 -8.97 -14.06
N PRO A 201 4.02 -8.86 -15.07
CA PRO A 201 5.35 -9.47 -15.02
C PRO A 201 6.16 -8.94 -13.84
N GLU A 202 6.99 -9.79 -13.23
CA GLU A 202 7.82 -9.41 -12.07
C GLU A 202 8.71 -8.18 -12.35
N GLY A 203 9.29 -8.08 -13.55
CA GLY A 203 10.07 -6.91 -13.97
C GLY A 203 9.25 -5.62 -14.02
N THR A 204 7.96 -5.70 -14.36
CA THR A 204 7.03 -4.57 -14.31
C THR A 204 6.73 -4.18 -12.86
N VAL A 205 6.59 -5.15 -11.95
CA VAL A 205 6.43 -4.86 -10.52
C VAL A 205 7.64 -4.10 -9.98
N LYS A 206 8.87 -4.60 -10.24
CA LYS A 206 10.12 -3.97 -9.78
C LYS A 206 10.27 -2.54 -10.32
N SER A 207 10.07 -2.35 -11.62
CA SER A 207 10.21 -1.02 -12.25
C SER A 207 9.13 -0.03 -11.78
N ARG A 208 7.88 -0.46 -11.59
CA ARG A 208 6.82 0.39 -11.01
C ARG A 208 7.13 0.75 -9.56
N LEU A 209 7.60 -0.20 -8.76
CA LEU A 209 7.95 0.05 -7.36
C LEU A 209 9.09 1.06 -7.24
N PHE A 210 10.12 0.95 -8.07
CA PHE A 210 11.21 1.93 -8.10
C PHE A 210 10.69 3.34 -8.36
N ARG A 211 9.80 3.52 -9.34
CA ARG A 211 9.16 4.81 -9.63
C ARG A 211 8.31 5.29 -8.46
N ALA A 212 7.54 4.40 -7.85
CA ALA A 212 6.70 4.70 -6.69
C ALA A 212 7.53 5.22 -5.50
N ARG A 213 8.66 4.56 -5.19
CA ARG A 213 9.58 4.97 -4.13
C ARG A 213 10.20 6.34 -4.39
N ASN A 214 10.61 6.61 -5.63
CA ASN A 214 11.16 7.93 -6.01
C ASN A 214 10.11 9.04 -5.87
N ALA A 215 8.91 8.83 -6.41
CA ALA A 215 7.82 9.79 -6.30
C ALA A 215 7.40 10.02 -4.84
N LEU A 216 7.37 8.95 -4.02
CA LEU A 216 7.06 9.08 -2.60
C LEU A 216 8.16 9.86 -1.87
N LYS A 217 9.44 9.60 -2.17
CA LYS A 217 10.57 10.34 -1.61
C LYS A 217 10.48 11.83 -1.94
N GLU A 218 10.17 12.17 -3.19
CA GLU A 218 9.96 13.56 -3.61
C GLU A 218 8.79 14.22 -2.84
N ASN A 219 7.65 13.53 -2.75
CA ASN A 219 6.48 14.04 -2.02
C ASN A 219 6.78 14.25 -0.54
N LEU A 220 7.43 13.29 0.12
CA LEU A 220 7.83 13.38 1.53
C LEU A 220 8.85 14.49 1.74
N SER A 221 9.82 14.66 0.83
CA SER A 221 10.83 15.71 0.95
C SER A 221 10.24 17.12 0.89
N ARG A 222 9.16 17.33 0.11
CA ARG A 222 8.43 18.60 0.09
C ARG A 222 7.70 18.82 1.41
N VAL A 223 6.92 17.84 1.86
CA VAL A 223 6.10 17.96 3.08
C VAL A 223 6.93 18.06 4.36
N LEU A 224 8.08 17.39 4.41
CA LEU A 224 8.98 17.41 5.59
C LEU A 224 10.05 18.50 5.49
N GLY A 225 10.45 18.90 4.28
CA GLY A 225 11.39 20.01 4.05
C GLY A 225 10.76 21.38 4.35
N GLU A 226 9.45 21.51 4.29
CA GLU A 226 8.70 22.68 4.78
C GLU A 226 8.71 22.79 6.32
N LEU A 227 9.27 21.81 7.04
CA LEU A 227 9.31 21.75 8.51
C LEU A 227 10.68 22.11 9.11
N ILE A 228 11.69 22.45 8.30
CA ILE A 228 13.06 22.81 8.73
C ILE A 228 13.41 24.23 8.30
#